data_AF-A0A0K8TFF5-F1
#
_entry.id   AF-A0A0K8TFF5-F1
#
_cell.length_a   1.000
_cell.length_b   1.000
_cell.length_c   1.000
_cell.angle_alpha   90.00
_cell.angle_beta   90.00
_cell.angle_gamma   90.00
#
_symmetry.space_group_name_H-M   'P 1'
#
loop_
_entity.id
_entity.type
_entity.pdbx_description
1 polymer ?
#
loop_
_entity_poly.entity_id
_entity_poly.type
_entity_poly.pdbx_seq_one_letter_code
_entity_poly.pdbx_strand_id
1 'polypeptide(L)'
;MSAENPQDPTEIRCKEESKGGLKFDVIIADPATSPPKRPSSPKDKDLTAEEIEEKLKAAEERRLSLEAKKMAQIAAKLSKIEEASKNKDEQMSEFIAQTKEALEQKMESHIEKREAYLTDVKAKLKDHEKRAELVRQNKERLSTQPQEEITSSA
;
A
#
# COMPACT_ATOMS: atom_id res chain seq x y z
N MET A 1 -99.54 -22.68 -30.68
CA MET A 1 -100.17 -22.77 -29.35
C MET A 1 -99.06 -22.90 -28.34
N SER A 2 -98.80 -21.79 -27.66
CA SER A 2 -97.82 -21.66 -26.58
C SER A 2 -98.29 -22.44 -25.36
N ALA A 3 -97.36 -23.12 -24.71
CA ALA A 3 -97.50 -23.54 -23.32
C ALA A 3 -96.10 -23.46 -22.70
N GLU A 4 -95.74 -22.26 -22.27
CA GLU A 4 -94.52 -21.97 -21.52
C GLU A 4 -94.87 -22.19 -20.04
N ASN A 5 -94.32 -23.26 -19.45
CA ASN A 5 -94.51 -23.61 -18.05
C ASN A 5 -93.52 -22.78 -17.21
N PRO A 6 -93.95 -22.04 -16.17
CA PRO A 6 -93.14 -20.99 -15.58
C PRO A 6 -92.40 -21.48 -14.34
N GLN A 7 -91.24 -22.15 -14.50
CA GLN A 7 -90.37 -22.43 -13.33
C GLN A 7 -88.91 -22.85 -13.61
N ASP A 8 -88.25 -22.35 -14.65
CA ASP A 8 -86.77 -22.45 -14.77
C ASP A 8 -86.18 -21.14 -15.33
N PRO A 9 -85.40 -20.36 -14.54
CA PRO A 9 -84.80 -19.09 -14.97
C PRO A 9 -83.45 -19.30 -15.69
N THR A 10 -83.29 -20.40 -16.44
CA THR A 10 -82.01 -20.74 -17.07
C THR A 10 -81.89 -20.08 -18.46
N GLU A 11 -80.99 -19.10 -18.60
CA GLU A 11 -80.72 -18.37 -19.85
C GLU A 11 -79.36 -18.77 -20.46
N ILE A 12 -79.30 -18.97 -21.77
CA ILE A 12 -78.04 -19.25 -22.49
C ILE A 12 -77.54 -17.96 -23.18
N ARG A 13 -76.31 -17.52 -22.86
CA ARG A 13 -75.64 -16.36 -23.48
C ARG A 13 -74.31 -16.74 -24.14
N CYS A 14 -73.73 -15.79 -24.89
CA CYS A 14 -72.38 -15.90 -25.47
C CYS A 14 -72.12 -17.18 -26.29
N LYS A 15 -73.12 -17.60 -27.08
CA LYS A 15 -73.01 -18.78 -27.92
C LYS A 15 -72.05 -18.53 -29.09
N GLU A 16 -70.96 -19.29 -29.15
CA GLU A 16 -69.97 -19.23 -30.24
C GLU A 16 -69.71 -20.64 -30.79
N GLU A 17 -70.04 -20.83 -32.06
CA GLU A 17 -69.85 -22.09 -32.79
C GLU A 17 -68.63 -21.98 -33.70
N SER A 18 -67.74 -22.98 -33.61
CA SER A 18 -66.61 -23.16 -34.51
C SER A 18 -66.64 -24.56 -35.11
N LYS A 19 -65.86 -24.80 -36.17
CA LYS A 19 -65.73 -26.14 -36.77
C LYS A 19 -65.29 -27.23 -35.78
N GLY A 20 -64.66 -26.84 -34.66
CA GLY A 20 -64.18 -27.74 -33.61
C GLY A 20 -65.11 -27.89 -32.40
N GLY A 21 -66.28 -27.23 -32.38
CA GLY A 21 -67.23 -27.32 -31.28
C GLY A 21 -67.95 -26.02 -30.96
N LEU A 22 -68.83 -26.09 -29.97
CA LEU A 22 -69.71 -25.01 -29.53
C LEU A 22 -69.41 -24.65 -28.07
N LYS A 23 -69.26 -23.36 -27.76
CA LYS A 23 -69.22 -22.83 -26.39
C LYS A 23 -70.38 -21.87 -26.13
N PHE A 24 -70.91 -21.87 -24.92
CA PHE A 24 -71.95 -20.95 -24.46
C PHE A 24 -71.93 -20.85 -22.94
N ASP A 25 -72.43 -19.74 -22.42
CA ASP A 25 -72.62 -19.50 -20.99
C ASP A 25 -74.04 -19.91 -20.59
N VAL A 26 -74.18 -20.72 -19.54
CA VAL A 26 -75.48 -21.09 -18.95
C VAL A 26 -75.66 -20.31 -17.66
N ILE A 27 -76.64 -19.42 -17.63
CA ILE A 27 -76.97 -18.57 -16.50
C ILE A 27 -78.19 -19.18 -15.82
N ILE A 28 -77.99 -19.78 -14.65
CA ILE A 28 -79.05 -20.46 -13.89
C ILE A 28 -79.82 -19.48 -12.99
N ALA A 29 -79.19 -18.36 -12.61
CA ALA A 29 -79.81 -17.27 -11.86
C ALA A 29 -78.99 -15.99 -12.03
N ASP A 30 -79.65 -14.84 -11.90
CA ASP A 30 -78.94 -13.55 -11.84
C ASP A 30 -78.09 -13.45 -10.56
N PRO A 31 -76.89 -12.83 -10.64
CA PRO A 31 -76.02 -12.71 -9.49
C PRO A 31 -76.68 -11.87 -8.39
N ALA A 32 -76.81 -12.43 -7.19
CA ALA A 32 -77.47 -11.78 -6.04
C ALA A 32 -76.73 -10.53 -5.50
N THR A 33 -75.48 -10.31 -5.92
CA THR A 33 -74.65 -9.20 -5.47
C THR A 33 -73.83 -8.63 -6.63
N SER A 34 -73.52 -7.33 -6.56
CA SER A 34 -72.68 -6.68 -7.57
C SER A 34 -71.28 -7.32 -7.60
N PRO A 35 -70.66 -7.51 -8.76
CA PRO A 35 -69.35 -8.14 -8.87
C PRO A 35 -68.30 -7.41 -8.01
N PRO A 36 -67.40 -8.14 -7.33
CA PRO A 36 -66.38 -7.55 -6.48
C PRO A 36 -65.45 -6.64 -7.30
N LYS A 37 -65.20 -5.43 -6.81
CA LYS A 37 -64.21 -4.52 -7.41
C LYS A 37 -62.83 -5.15 -7.29
N ARG A 38 -62.28 -5.62 -8.42
CA ARG A 38 -60.89 -6.06 -8.51
C ARG A 38 -59.99 -4.91 -8.06
N PRO A 39 -58.97 -5.14 -7.21
CA PRO A 39 -57.96 -4.11 -6.96
C PRO A 39 -57.37 -3.68 -8.29
N SER A 40 -57.19 -2.38 -8.50
CA SER A 40 -56.56 -1.88 -9.71
C SER A 40 -55.15 -2.45 -9.76
N SER A 41 -54.89 -3.35 -10.71
CA SER A 41 -53.52 -3.67 -11.08
C SER A 41 -52.82 -2.36 -11.43
N PRO A 42 -51.55 -2.17 -11.03
CA PRO A 42 -50.76 -1.07 -11.55
C PRO A 42 -50.85 -1.12 -13.07
N LYS A 43 -51.25 0.00 -13.70
CA LYS A 43 -51.17 0.10 -15.15
C LYS A 43 -49.70 -0.04 -15.51
N ASP A 44 -49.39 -0.93 -16.46
CA ASP A 44 -48.06 -1.01 -17.03
C ASP A 44 -47.68 0.40 -17.48
N LYS A 45 -46.61 0.94 -16.89
CA LYS A 45 -46.03 2.19 -17.38
C LYS A 45 -45.40 1.82 -18.71
N ASP A 46 -45.83 2.47 -19.78
CA ASP A 46 -45.20 2.33 -21.10
C ASP A 46 -43.78 2.89 -21.00
N LEU A 47 -42.82 2.01 -20.68
CA LEU A 47 -41.40 2.37 -20.61
C LEU A 47 -40.97 2.82 -22.01
N THR A 48 -40.44 4.04 -22.11
CA THR A 48 -39.90 4.53 -23.38
C THR A 48 -38.58 3.81 -23.69
N ALA A 49 -38.20 3.75 -24.96
CA ALA A 49 -36.93 3.18 -25.37
C ALA A 49 -35.73 3.86 -24.67
N GLU A 50 -35.82 5.19 -24.47
CA GLU A 50 -34.81 5.99 -23.77
C GLU A 50 -34.67 5.58 -22.29
N GLU A 51 -35.78 5.38 -21.57
CA GLU A 51 -35.75 4.94 -20.17
C GLU A 51 -35.16 3.54 -20.01
N ILE A 52 -35.36 2.66 -20.99
CA ILE A 52 -34.78 1.31 -21.02
C ILE A 52 -33.26 1.41 -21.23
N GLU A 53 -32.83 2.20 -22.20
CA GLU A 53 -31.41 2.43 -22.49
C GLU A 53 -30.68 3.04 -21.29
N GLU A 54 -31.27 4.05 -20.65
CA GLU A 54 -30.71 4.67 -19.46
C GLU A 54 -30.52 3.67 -18.32
N LYS A 55 -31.49 2.78 -18.07
CA LYS A 55 -31.37 1.72 -17.06
C LYS A 55 -30.26 0.71 -17.40
N LEU A 56 -30.11 0.34 -18.68
CA LEU A 56 -29.04 -0.55 -19.12
C LEU A 56 -27.67 0.12 -18.94
N LYS A 57 -27.54 1.38 -19.33
CA LYS A 57 -26.31 2.18 -19.16
C LYS A 57 -25.96 2.34 -17.68
N ALA A 58 -26.91 2.66 -16.82
CA ALA A 58 -26.69 2.78 -15.37
C ALA A 58 -26.25 1.44 -14.74
N ALA A 59 -26.76 0.31 -15.24
CA ALA A 59 -26.31 -1.01 -14.81
C ALA A 59 -24.86 -1.29 -15.25
N GLU A 60 -24.49 -0.92 -16.48
CA GLU A 60 -23.13 -1.04 -16.98
C GLU A 60 -22.14 -0.15 -16.23
N GLU A 61 -22.48 1.12 -15.97
CA GLU A 61 -21.66 2.03 -15.19
C GLU A 61 -21.44 1.50 -13.76
N ARG A 62 -22.47 0.91 -13.15
CA ARG A 62 -22.33 0.27 -11.83
C ARG A 62 -21.37 -0.92 -11.89
N ARG A 63 -21.45 -1.76 -12.93
CA ARG A 63 -20.52 -2.88 -13.15
C ARG A 63 -19.08 -2.36 -13.29
N LEU A 64 -18.87 -1.37 -14.14
CA LEU A 64 -17.54 -0.79 -14.39
C LEU A 64 -16.97 -0.12 -13.13
N SER A 65 -17.80 0.59 -12.37
CA SER A 65 -17.39 1.21 -11.09
C SER A 65 -16.94 0.17 -10.07
N LEU A 66 -17.65 -0.96 -9.96
CA LEU A 66 -17.27 -2.05 -9.05
C LEU A 66 -15.96 -2.69 -9.47
N GLU A 67 -15.76 -2.92 -10.77
CA GLU A 67 -14.52 -3.45 -11.31
C GLU A 67 -13.35 -2.49 -11.07
N ALA A 68 -13.51 -1.21 -11.38
CA ALA A 68 -12.50 -0.19 -11.13
C ALA A 68 -12.11 -0.10 -9.64
N LYS A 69 -13.09 -0.19 -8.73
CA LYS A 69 -12.83 -0.24 -7.28
C LYS A 69 -12.02 -1.47 -6.89
N LYS A 70 -12.33 -2.64 -7.43
CA LYS A 70 -11.55 -3.87 -7.18
C LYS A 70 -10.12 -3.73 -7.70
N MET A 71 -9.95 -3.20 -8.91
CA MET A 71 -8.64 -2.96 -9.50
C MET A 71 -7.82 -1.97 -8.68
N ALA A 72 -8.42 -0.87 -8.23
CA ALA A 72 -7.76 0.10 -7.36
C ALA A 72 -7.32 -0.52 -6.01
N GLN A 73 -8.16 -1.37 -5.41
CA GLN A 73 -7.81 -2.09 -4.19
C GLN A 73 -6.65 -3.07 -4.39
N ILE A 74 -6.62 -3.78 -5.53
CA ILE A 74 -5.52 -4.69 -5.88
C ILE A 74 -4.23 -3.88 -6.10
N ALA A 75 -4.30 -2.80 -6.87
CA ALA A 75 -3.15 -1.92 -7.12
C ALA A 75 -2.58 -1.33 -5.82
N ALA A 76 -3.45 -0.87 -4.92
CA ALA A 76 -3.02 -0.34 -3.62
C ALA A 76 -2.32 -1.41 -2.76
N LYS A 77 -2.80 -2.67 -2.78
CA LYS A 77 -2.14 -3.77 -2.07
C LYS A 77 -0.77 -4.11 -2.69
N LEU A 78 -0.67 -4.14 -4.01
CA LEU A 78 0.60 -4.40 -4.71
C LEU A 78 1.62 -3.30 -4.43
N SER A 79 1.21 -2.03 -4.53
CA SER A 79 2.07 -0.89 -4.22
C SER A 79 2.57 -0.93 -2.77
N LYS A 80 1.72 -1.31 -1.81
CA LYS A 80 2.13 -1.48 -0.41
C LYS A 80 3.14 -2.61 -0.21
N ILE A 81 3.01 -3.71 -0.95
CA ILE A 81 3.96 -4.82 -0.89
C ILE A 81 5.32 -4.38 -1.46
N GLU A 82 5.30 -3.68 -2.59
CA GLU A 82 6.50 -3.13 -3.22
C GLU A 82 7.23 -2.13 -2.31
N GLU A 83 6.49 -1.20 -1.71
CA GLU A 83 7.03 -0.23 -0.75
C GLU A 83 7.64 -0.92 0.47
N ALA A 84 6.98 -1.94 1.01
CA ALA A 84 7.52 -2.71 2.14
C ALA A 84 8.82 -3.45 1.76
N SER A 85 8.90 -4.01 0.55
CA SER A 85 10.13 -4.66 0.07
C SER A 85 11.25 -3.64 -0.10
N LYS A 86 10.95 -2.51 -0.75
CA LYS A 86 11.92 -1.42 -0.95
C LYS A 86 12.44 -0.88 0.38
N ASN A 87 11.56 -0.58 1.34
CA ASN A 87 11.96 -0.09 2.66
C ASN A 87 12.84 -1.10 3.40
N LYS A 88 12.57 -2.40 3.25
CA LYS A 88 13.43 -3.44 3.84
C LYS A 88 14.83 -3.43 3.22
N ASP A 89 14.92 -3.32 1.90
CA ASP A 89 16.19 -3.31 1.19
C ASP A 89 17.00 -2.04 1.50
N GLU A 90 16.33 -0.89 1.62
CA GLU A 90 16.93 0.38 2.05
C GLU A 90 17.49 0.28 3.47
N GLN A 91 16.71 -0.21 4.43
CA GLN A 91 17.19 -0.40 5.81
C GLN A 91 18.38 -1.36 5.88
N MET A 92 18.37 -2.43 5.09
CA MET A 92 19.50 -3.36 5.02
C MET A 92 20.75 -2.68 4.45
N SER A 93 20.60 -1.91 3.37
CA SER A 93 21.70 -1.16 2.76
C SER A 93 22.28 -0.12 3.71
N GLU A 94 21.43 0.65 4.38
CA GLU A 94 21.83 1.63 5.38
C GLU A 94 22.58 0.98 6.55
N PHE A 95 22.07 -0.14 7.07
CA PHE A 95 22.73 -0.87 8.15
C PHE A 95 24.13 -1.35 7.76
N ILE A 96 24.28 -1.90 6.54
CA ILE A 96 25.57 -2.34 6.02
C ILE A 96 26.53 -1.14 5.86
N ALA A 97 26.05 -0.03 5.29
CA ALA A 97 26.85 1.17 5.07
C ALA A 97 27.34 1.76 6.40
N GLN A 98 26.44 1.97 7.36
CA GLN A 98 26.77 2.52 8.68
C GLN A 98 27.73 1.60 9.45
N THR A 99 27.51 0.29 9.40
CA THR A 99 28.38 -0.67 10.09
C THR A 99 29.78 -0.68 9.47
N LYS A 100 29.88 -0.60 8.14
CA LYS A 100 31.15 -0.51 7.44
C LYS A 100 31.89 0.78 7.78
N GLU A 101 31.20 1.93 7.70
CA GLU A 101 31.78 3.23 8.01
C GLU A 101 32.26 3.31 9.46
N ALA A 102 31.48 2.82 10.41
CA ALA A 102 31.87 2.78 11.82
C ALA A 102 33.11 1.91 12.06
N LEU A 103 33.22 0.77 11.36
CA LEU A 103 34.41 -0.09 11.44
C LEU A 103 35.64 0.60 10.85
N GLU A 104 35.48 1.23 9.69
CA GLU A 104 36.55 1.95 8.99
C GLU A 104 37.06 3.13 9.83
N GLN A 105 36.16 3.95 10.37
CA GLN A 105 36.50 5.04 11.28
C GLN A 105 37.22 4.54 12.54
N LYS A 106 36.78 3.41 13.11
CA LYS A 106 37.44 2.83 14.29
C LYS A 106 38.85 2.34 13.98
N MET A 107 39.05 1.74 12.80
CA MET A 107 40.36 1.30 12.35
C MET A 107 41.29 2.48 12.11
N GLU A 108 40.82 3.52 11.42
CA GLU A 108 41.58 4.74 11.16
C GLU A 108 42.02 5.40 12.46
N SER A 109 41.09 5.61 13.41
CA SER A 109 41.43 6.17 14.72
C SER A 109 42.46 5.33 15.48
N HIS A 110 42.44 4.00 15.33
CA HIS A 110 43.42 3.13 15.96
C HIS A 110 44.80 3.26 15.30
N ILE A 111 44.85 3.37 13.97
CA ILE A 111 46.09 3.60 13.22
C ILE A 111 46.69 4.95 13.62
N GLU A 112 45.91 6.04 13.58
CA GLU A 112 46.35 7.38 13.97
C GLU A 112 46.92 7.42 15.39
N LYS A 113 46.22 6.81 16.37
CA LYS A 113 46.70 6.74 17.76
C LYS A 113 48.01 5.97 17.88
N ARG A 114 48.13 4.85 17.14
CA ARG A 114 49.35 4.05 17.13
C ARG A 114 50.51 4.81 16.51
N GLU A 115 50.29 5.52 15.41
CA GLU A 115 51.30 6.34 14.75
C GLU A 115 51.73 7.52 15.60
N ALA A 116 50.79 8.20 16.26
CA ALA A 116 51.08 9.28 17.21
C ALA A 116 51.96 8.77 18.37
N TYR A 117 51.62 7.62 18.95
CA TYR A 117 52.43 7.00 20.00
C TYR A 117 53.85 6.65 19.52
N LEU A 118 53.98 6.01 18.35
CA LEU A 118 55.29 5.68 17.80
C LEU A 118 56.12 6.92 17.48
N THR A 119 55.46 7.99 17.02
CA THR A 119 56.11 9.28 16.74
C THR A 119 56.63 9.94 18.01
N ASP A 120 55.84 9.95 19.08
CA ASP A 120 56.25 10.46 20.39
C ASP A 120 57.46 9.69 20.96
N VAL A 121 57.43 8.35 20.90
CA VAL A 121 58.55 7.50 21.34
C VAL A 121 59.81 7.80 20.52
N LYS A 122 59.69 7.90 19.19
CA LYS A 122 60.82 8.25 18.32
C LYS A 122 61.37 9.65 18.62
N ALA A 123 60.52 10.62 18.92
CA ALA A 123 60.94 11.97 19.28
C ALA A 123 61.74 11.98 20.59
N LYS A 124 61.24 11.30 21.63
CA LYS A 124 61.93 11.15 22.93
C LYS A 124 63.31 10.50 22.78
N LEU A 125 63.43 9.48 21.93
CA LEU A 125 64.72 8.83 21.63
C LEU A 125 65.69 9.79 20.92
N LYS A 126 65.22 10.50 19.89
CA LYS A 126 66.05 11.52 19.19
C LYS A 126 66.52 12.62 20.12
N ASP A 127 65.68 13.08 21.04
CA ASP A 127 66.06 14.11 22.02
C ASP A 127 67.06 13.59 23.05
N HIS A 128 66.96 12.31 23.43
CA HIS A 128 67.99 11.66 24.24
C HIS A 128 69.33 11.56 23.51
N GLU A 129 69.34 11.14 22.25
CA GLU A 129 70.55 11.08 21.41
C GLU A 129 71.22 12.45 21.26
N LYS A 130 70.44 13.50 20.98
CA LYS A 130 70.95 14.88 20.91
C LYS A 130 71.57 15.32 22.23
N ARG A 131 70.93 15.03 23.36
CA ARG A 131 71.48 15.35 24.69
C ARG A 131 72.79 14.61 24.96
N ALA A 132 72.87 13.33 24.63
CA ALA A 132 74.10 12.55 24.77
C ALA A 132 75.24 13.13 23.92
N GLU A 133 74.94 13.55 22.69
CA GLU A 133 75.92 14.19 21.81
C GLU A 133 76.40 15.54 22.36
N LEU A 134 75.49 16.38 22.86
CA LEU A 134 75.86 17.64 23.51
C LEU A 134 76.76 17.43 24.72
N VAL A 135 76.51 16.38 25.53
CA VAL A 135 77.37 16.02 26.67
C VAL A 135 78.76 15.60 26.19
N ARG A 136 78.88 14.81 25.11
CA ARG A 136 80.18 14.45 24.51
C ARG A 136 80.96 15.68 24.06
N GLN A 137 80.34 16.55 23.26
CA GLN A 137 80.95 17.77 22.76
C GLN A 137 81.37 18.72 23.90
N ASN A 138 80.54 18.87 24.93
CA ASN A 138 80.88 19.67 26.10
C ASN A 138 82.08 19.10 26.87
N LYS A 139 82.15 17.77 27.02
CA LYS A 139 83.29 17.11 27.66
C LYS A 139 84.59 17.30 26.87
N GLU A 140 84.55 17.13 25.55
CA GLU A 140 85.70 17.37 24.67
C GLU A 140 86.18 18.82 24.73
N ARG A 141 85.25 19.79 24.71
CA ARG A 141 85.58 21.22 24.85
C ARG A 141 86.26 21.53 26.19
N LEU A 142 85.80 20.93 27.29
CA LEU A 142 86.41 21.11 28.61
C LEU A 142 87.79 20.46 28.71
N SER A 143 88.02 19.32 28.04
CA SER A 143 89.33 18.65 28.06
C SER A 143 90.37 19.29 27.14
N THR A 144 89.94 20.14 26.19
CA THR A 144 90.82 20.81 25.22
C THR A 144 91.10 22.27 25.57
N GLN A 145 90.42 22.81 26.58
CA GLN A 145 90.81 24.09 27.18
C GLN A 145 92.10 23.89 28.00
N PRO A 146 93.14 24.72 27.82
CA PRO A 146 94.32 24.70 28.66
C PRO A 146 93.88 24.86 30.12
N GLN A 147 94.33 23.96 30.99
CA GLN A 147 94.35 24.24 32.42
C GLN A 147 95.26 25.46 32.57
N GLU A 148 94.71 26.66 32.77
CA GLU A 148 95.53 27.75 33.28
C GLU A 148 96.02 27.29 34.65
N GLU A 149 97.29 26.90 34.69
CA GLU A 149 98.01 26.62 35.93
C GLU A 149 97.90 27.86 36.81
N ILE A 150 97.00 27.82 37.80
CA ILE A 150 97.13 28.67 38.97
C ILE A 150 98.29 28.07 39.77
N THR A 151 99.52 28.37 39.34
CA THR A 151 100.69 28.24 40.19
C THR A 151 100.49 29.23 41.34
N SER A 152 100.09 28.75 42.52
CA SER A 152 100.22 29.56 43.73
C SER A 152 101.71 29.66 44.05
N SER A 153 102.34 30.75 43.61
CA SER A 153 103.68 31.13 44.03
C SER A 153 103.60 31.91 45.35
N ALA A 154 104.49 31.52 46.28
CA ALA A 154 104.89 32.13 47.55
C ALA A 154 103.93 32.02 48.75
#